data_AF-A0A7T8DV72-F1
#
_entry.id   AF-A0A7T8DV72-F1
#
_cell.length_a   1.000
_cell.length_b   1.000
_cell.length_c   1.000
_cell.angle_alpha   90.00
_cell.angle_beta   90.00
_cell.angle_gamma   90.00
#
_symmetry.space_group_name_H-M   'P 1'
#
loop_
_entity.id
_entity.type
_entity.pdbx_description
1 polymer ?
#
loop_
_entity_poly.entity_id
_entity_poly.type
_entity_poly.pdbx_seq_one_letter_code
_entity_poly.pdbx_strand_id
1 'polypeptide(L)' 'MAKTFNFVYALILFLFLFLIAKNIEANNECTTDFDCPKSIVCMLPYKWKCVGSYCEFVKVV' A
#
# COMPACT_ATOMS: atom_id res chain seq x y z
N MET A 1 -17.06 -12.82 29.93
CA MET A 1 -15.62 -12.50 30.03
C MET A 1 -14.85 -12.98 28.81
N ALA A 2 -14.80 -14.28 28.49
CA ALA A 2 -14.13 -14.80 27.29
C ALA A 2 -14.57 -14.17 25.95
N LYS A 3 -15.87 -13.89 25.79
CA LYS A 3 -16.42 -13.23 24.59
C LYS A 3 -15.87 -11.80 24.39
N THR A 4 -15.69 -11.06 25.48
CA THR A 4 -15.10 -9.71 25.48
C THR A 4 -13.62 -9.76 25.13
N PHE A 5 -12.88 -10.72 25.70
CA PHE A 5 -11.46 -10.94 25.36
C PHE A 5 -11.28 -11.28 23.88
N ASN A 6 -12.11 -12.16 23.32
CA ASN A 6 -12.06 -12.50 21.89
C ASN A 6 -12.34 -11.30 20.99
N PHE A 7 -13.30 -10.45 21.37
CA PHE A 7 -13.61 -9.23 20.63
C PHE A 7 -12.44 -8.23 20.64
N VAL A 8 -11.84 -8.00 21.82
CA VAL A 8 -10.67 -7.13 21.95
C VAL A 8 -9.50 -7.67 21.13
N TYR A 9 -9.26 -8.97 21.15
CA TYR A 9 -8.19 -9.60 20.36
C TYR A 9 -8.40 -9.42 18.84
N ALA A 10 -9.62 -9.65 18.36
CA ALA A 10 -9.96 -9.43 16.95
C ALA A 10 -9.80 -7.96 16.53
N LEU A 11 -10.20 -7.03 17.41
CA LEU A 11 -10.06 -5.58 17.17
C LEU A 11 -8.58 -5.17 17.11
N ILE A 12 -7.76 -5.68 18.02
CA ILE A 12 -6.31 -5.45 18.03
C ILE A 12 -5.68 -5.96 16.72
N LEU A 13 -5.99 -7.19 16.30
CA LEU A 13 -5.49 -7.74 15.04
C LEU A 13 -5.92 -6.90 13.83
N PHE A 14 -7.18 -6.48 13.79
CA PHE A 14 -7.69 -5.62 12.72
C PHE A 14 -6.94 -4.29 12.66
N LEU A 15 -6.72 -3.64 13.80
CA LEU A 15 -5.96 -2.40 13.88
C LEU A 15 -4.51 -2.58 13.43
N PHE A 16 -3.85 -3.68 13.83
CA PHE A 16 -2.48 -3.96 13.36
C PHE A 16 -2.42 -4.14 11.85
N LEU A 17 -3.30 -4.95 11.27
CA LEU A 17 -3.36 -5.15 9.82
C LEU A 17 -3.65 -3.85 9.08
N PHE A 18 -4.56 -3.02 9.61
CA PHE A 18 -4.88 -1.71 9.04
C PHE A 18 -3.66 -0.77 9.07
N LEU A 19 -2.94 -0.69 10.20
CA LEU A 19 -1.74 0.13 10.32
C LEU A 19 -0.62 -0.34 9.37
N ILE A 20 -0.44 -1.64 9.20
CA ILE A 20 0.51 -2.20 8.23
C ILE A 20 0.12 -1.78 6.80
N ALA A 21 -1.15 -1.93 6.42
CA ALA A 21 -1.63 -1.53 5.10
C ALA A 21 -1.43 -0.01 4.85
N LYS A 22 -1.73 0.83 5.86
CA LYS A 22 -1.50 2.28 5.78
C LYS A 22 -0.03 2.65 5.66
N ASN A 23 0.88 1.96 6.35
CA ASN A 23 2.32 2.18 6.21
C ASN A 23 2.84 1.76 4.83
N ILE A 24 2.27 0.71 4.23
CA ILE A 24 2.60 0.33 2.85
C ILE A 24 2.13 1.40 1.85
N GLU A 25 0.96 1.99 2.05
CA GLU A 25 0.46 3.12 1.24
C GLU A 25 1.25 4.42 1.46
N ALA A 26 1.82 4.64 2.65
CA ALA A 26 2.62 5.84 2.95
C ALA A 26 3.94 5.88 2.19
N ASN A 27 4.42 4.74 1.68
CA ASN A 27 5.63 4.66 0.85
C ASN A 27 5.37 5.03 -0.63
N ASN A 28 4.32 5.80 -0.90
CA ASN A 28 3.99 6.31 -2.22
C ASN A 28 4.80 7.57 -2.59
N GLU A 29 5.53 8.18 -1.66
CA GLU A 29 6.41 9.30 -2.01
C GLU A 29 7.58 8.82 -2.87
N CYS A 30 7.91 9.59 -3.90
CA CYS A 30 8.99 9.26 -4.84
C CYS A 30 9.73 10.51 -5.30
N THR A 31 11.01 10.34 -5.63
CA THR A 31 11.79 11.35 -6.37
C THR A 31 11.95 10.93 -7.82
N THR A 32 11.99 9.62 -8.08
CA THR A 32 12.20 9.01 -9.38
C THR A 32 11.27 7.82 -9.58
N ASP A 33 11.05 7.41 -10.83
CA ASP A 33 10.29 6.20 -11.17
C ASP A 33 10.85 4.91 -10.51
N PHE A 34 12.12 4.91 -10.10
CA PHE A 34 12.77 3.76 -9.46
C PHE A 34 12.39 3.60 -7.98
N ASP A 35 11.96 4.67 -7.33
CA ASP A 35 11.48 4.65 -5.94
C ASP A 35 10.10 3.99 -5.85
N CYS A 36 9.37 3.97 -6.96
CA CYS A 36 8.07 3.35 -7.03
C CYS A 36 8.15 1.82 -7.04
N PRO A 37 7.15 1.14 -6.43
CA PRO A 37 7.11 -0.30 -6.41
C PRO A 37 7.12 -0.84 -7.84
N LYS A 38 8.13 -1.65 -8.15
CA LYS A 38 8.18 -2.44 -9.37
C LYS A 38 7.18 -3.58 -9.20
N SER A 39 5.90 -3.30 -9.44
CA SER A 39 4.87 -4.34 -9.35
C SER A 39 5.26 -5.53 -10.22
N ILE A 40 5.24 -6.72 -9.64
CA ILE A 40 5.43 -8.02 -10.34
C ILE A 40 4.37 -8.22 -11.44
N VAL A 41 3.24 -7.52 -11.33
CA VAL A 41 2.20 -7.49 -12.35
C VAL A 41 2.56 -6.45 -13.40
N CYS A 42 3.33 -6.87 -14.41
CA CYS A 42 3.47 -6.16 -15.68
C CYS A 42 2.12 -6.13 -16.40
N MET A 43 1.16 -5.36 -15.89
CA MET A 43 -0.13 -5.13 -16.57
C MET A 43 0.10 -4.12 -17.69
N LEU A 44 0.84 -4.52 -18.73
CA LEU A 44 0.96 -3.74 -19.95
C LEU A 44 -0.45 -3.33 -20.39
N PRO A 45 -0.72 -2.04 -20.68
CA PRO A 45 0.24 -0.96 -20.92
C PRO A 45 0.59 -0.09 -19.70
N TYR A 46 0.27 -0.47 -18.47
CA TYR A 46 0.46 0.37 -17.29
C TYR A 46 1.81 0.16 -16.59
N LYS A 47 2.39 1.25 -16.07
CA LYS A 47 3.55 1.22 -15.19
C LYS A 47 3.40 2.24 -14.07
N TRP A 48 4.04 1.98 -12.94
CA TRP A 48 4.24 3.00 -11.92
C TRP A 48 5.18 4.08 -12.44
N LYS A 49 4.79 5.35 -12.30
CA LYS A 49 5.62 6.53 -12.53
C LYS A 49 5.58 7.43 -11.31
N CYS A 50 6.64 8.18 -11.11
CA CYS A 50 6.66 9.26 -10.16
C CYS A 50 6.03 10.52 -10.78
N VAL A 51 4.86 10.91 -10.28
CA VAL A 51 4.09 12.07 -10.73
C VAL A 51 3.83 12.95 -9.51
N GLY A 52 4.33 14.19 -9.55
CA GLY A 52 4.10 15.15 -8.46
C GLY A 52 4.59 14.67 -7.08
N SER A 53 5.72 13.95 -7.05
CA SER A 53 6.30 13.31 -5.86
C SER A 53 5.51 12.14 -5.29
N TYR A 54 4.53 11.61 -6.03
CA TYR A 54 3.80 10.40 -5.67
C TYR A 54 3.86 9.34 -6.79
N CYS A 55 3.88 8.08 -6.40
CA CYS A 55 3.78 6.97 -7.33
C CYS A 55 2.36 6.83 -7.87
N GLU A 56 2.20 7.02 -9.17
CA GLU A 56 0.94 6.86 -9.89
C GLU A 56 1.02 5.70 -10.89
N PHE A 57 -0.07 4.95 -11.03
CA PHE A 57 -0.17 3.87 -12.00
C PHE A 57 -0.73 4.41 -13.32
N VAL A 58 0.15 4.65 -14.29
CA VAL A 58 -0.19 5.36 -15.54
C VAL A 58 -0.04 4.47 -16.77
N LYS A 59 -0.87 4.72 -17.79
CA LYS A 59 -0.78 4.06 -19.10
C LYS A 59 0.42 4.58 -19.89
N VAL A 60 1.27 3.67 -20.36
CA VAL A 60 2.35 3.90 -21.32
C VAL A 60 1.75 3.73 -22.71
N VAL A 61 1.49 4.86 -23.38
CA VAL A 61 1.08 4.93 -24.78
C VAL A 61 2.33 4.92 -25.66
#